data_AF-A0A2E4GSB1-F1
#
_entry.id   AF-A0A2E4GSB1-F1
#
_cell.length_a   1.000
_cell.length_b   1.000
_cell.length_c   1.000
_cell.angle_alpha   90.00
_cell.angle_beta   90.00
_cell.angle_gamma   90.00
#
_symmetry.space_group_name_H-M   'P 1'
#
loop_
_entity.id
_entity.type
_entity.pdbx_description
1 polymer ?
#
loop_
_entity_poly.entity_id
_entity_poly.type
_entity_poly.pdbx_seq_one_letter_code
_entity_poly.pdbx_strand_id
1 'polypeptide(L)'
;MKIDNHQQARPQWGINQADVVFEELVEGNITRFAAIFHSRNVTDIGPVRSARTGDFELLSNLNTPLFGNSGGNPTVMRLLNEVDMVLVGDTNVGRAAYRRSDERKAPHNLLTGTGEIYAAADGRCGTPPQMFSYRDANESLPSSAQPTIAI
;
A
#
# COMPACT_ATOMS: atom_id res chain seq x y z
N MET A 1 -1.73 -0.19 -0.67
CA MET A 1 -1.94 -0.60 0.74
C MET A 1 -1.32 0.43 1.67
N LYS A 2 -2.06 0.93 2.67
CA LYS A 2 -1.49 1.82 3.69
C LYS A 2 -0.90 1.01 4.85
N ILE A 3 0.40 1.17 5.11
CA ILE A 3 1.16 0.36 6.08
C ILE A 3 1.79 1.27 7.15
N ASP A 4 1.77 0.80 8.40
CA ASP A 4 2.40 1.47 9.55
C ASP A 4 3.93 1.50 9.44
N ASN A 5 4.54 2.62 9.82
CA ASN A 5 5.99 2.72 9.98
C ASN A 5 6.41 3.19 11.38
N HIS A 6 5.50 3.15 12.35
CA HIS A 6 5.83 3.35 13.76
C HIS A 6 6.85 2.30 14.25
N GLN A 7 7.70 2.65 15.21
CA GLN A 7 8.76 1.73 15.70
C GLN A 7 8.18 0.40 16.22
N GLN A 8 7.04 0.44 16.93
CA GLN A 8 6.36 -0.74 17.45
C GLN A 8 5.63 -1.57 16.38
N ALA A 9 5.51 -1.04 15.16
CA ALA A 9 4.96 -1.75 14.00
C ALA A 9 6.03 -2.48 13.18
N ARG A 10 7.32 -2.31 13.52
CA ARG A 10 8.42 -2.93 12.78
C ARG A 10 8.80 -4.29 13.39
N PRO A 11 9.19 -5.27 12.56
CA PRO A 11 9.17 -5.24 11.09
C PRO A 11 7.75 -5.32 10.51
N GLN A 12 7.52 -4.73 9.34
CA GLN A 12 6.25 -4.87 8.62
C GLN A 12 6.10 -6.28 8.04
N TRP A 13 4.86 -6.74 7.90
CA TRP A 13 4.53 -7.94 7.14
C TRP A 13 4.38 -7.61 5.66
N GLY A 14 5.02 -8.42 4.81
CA GLY A 14 4.85 -8.41 3.36
C GLY A 14 5.49 -7.25 2.60
N ILE A 15 6.03 -6.22 3.27
CA ILE A 15 6.54 -5.02 2.58
C ILE A 15 7.68 -5.30 1.59
N ASN A 16 8.49 -6.32 1.86
CA ASN A 16 9.57 -6.79 0.98
C ASN A 16 9.07 -7.45 -0.32
N GLN A 17 7.77 -7.66 -0.45
CA GLN A 17 7.10 -8.22 -1.63
C GLN A 17 6.34 -7.14 -2.43
N ALA A 18 6.41 -5.88 -2.00
CA ALA A 18 5.85 -4.76 -2.74
C ALA A 18 6.69 -4.45 -3.99
N ASP A 19 6.04 -4.00 -5.05
CA ASP A 19 6.71 -3.55 -6.27
C ASP A 19 7.24 -2.12 -6.12
N VAL A 20 6.48 -1.29 -5.40
CA VAL A 20 6.83 0.11 -5.11
C VAL A 20 6.43 0.43 -3.68
N VAL A 21 7.28 1.16 -2.98
CA VAL A 21 6.99 1.67 -1.62
C VAL A 21 7.26 3.16 -1.60
N PHE A 22 6.22 3.94 -1.30
CA PHE A 22 6.35 5.35 -0.98
C PHE A 22 6.37 5.52 0.54
N GLU A 23 7.25 6.38 1.03
CA GLU A 23 7.25 6.82 2.43
C GLU A 23 6.70 8.25 2.51
N GLU A 24 5.65 8.42 3.31
CA GLU A 24 4.96 9.70 3.45
C GLU A 24 4.99 10.14 4.91
N LEU A 25 5.30 11.41 5.14
CA LEU A 25 5.14 12.02 6.46
C LEU A 25 3.66 12.11 6.81
N VAL A 26 3.31 11.72 8.04
CA VAL A 26 1.96 11.89 8.58
C VAL A 26 2.01 12.69 9.89
N GLU A 27 0.95 12.63 10.70
CA GLU A 27 0.89 13.33 12.00
C GLU A 27 1.99 12.90 12.97
N GLY A 28 2.48 13.81 13.80
CA GLY A 28 3.35 13.48 14.94
C GLY A 28 4.79 13.12 14.57
N ASN A 29 5.28 13.59 13.42
CA ASN A 29 6.65 13.34 12.94
C ASN A 29 6.98 11.84 12.76
N ILE A 30 5.95 11.04 12.48
CA ILE A 30 6.10 9.65 12.05
C ILE A 30 5.71 9.56 10.57
N THR A 31 6.30 8.60 9.87
CA THR A 31 5.95 8.29 8.49
C THR A 31 5.00 7.10 8.44
N ARG A 32 4.36 6.90 7.29
CA ARG A 32 3.68 5.67 6.91
C ARG A 32 4.08 5.32 5.49
N PHE A 33 3.88 4.06 5.13
CA PHE A 33 4.13 3.60 3.78
C PHE A 33 2.83 3.49 2.98
N ALA A 34 2.89 3.87 1.71
CA ALA A 34 1.94 3.45 0.69
C ALA A 34 2.67 2.43 -0.20
N ALA A 35 2.34 1.15 -0.01
CA ALA A 35 2.96 0.04 -0.74
C ALA A 35 2.03 -0.46 -1.85
N ILE A 36 2.60 -0.62 -3.05
CA ILE A 36 1.92 -1.14 -4.24
C ILE A 36 2.29 -2.62 -4.41
N PHE A 37 1.26 -3.45 -4.56
CA PHE A 37 1.39 -4.89 -4.81
C PHE A 37 0.62 -5.21 -6.09
N HIS A 38 1.34 -5.64 -7.13
CA HIS A 38 0.80 -5.92 -8.46
C HIS A 38 1.44 -7.15 -9.10
N SER A 39 2.75 -7.36 -8.97
CA SER A 39 3.46 -8.45 -9.66
C SER A 39 3.24 -9.84 -9.06
N ARG A 40 2.76 -9.93 -7.82
CA ARG A 40 2.61 -11.18 -7.08
C ARG A 40 1.54 -11.10 -6.00
N ASN A 41 1.05 -12.26 -5.59
CA ASN A 41 0.18 -12.39 -4.43
C ASN A 41 0.97 -12.43 -3.12
N VAL A 42 0.41 -11.82 -2.08
CA VAL A 42 1.02 -11.73 -0.74
C VAL A 42 -0.04 -12.06 0.32
N THR A 43 0.28 -13.01 1.21
CA THR A 43 -0.66 -13.53 2.22
C THR A 43 -0.84 -12.59 3.41
N ASP A 44 0.25 -12.00 3.91
CA ASP A 44 0.26 -11.12 5.08
C ASP A 44 0.87 -9.77 4.72
N ILE A 45 0.03 -8.73 4.76
CA ILE A 45 0.37 -7.33 4.56
C ILE A 45 -0.07 -6.54 5.79
N GLY A 46 0.85 -5.79 6.39
CA GLY A 46 0.53 -4.85 7.46
C GLY A 46 1.75 -4.45 8.32
N PRO A 47 1.54 -3.79 9.47
CA PRO A 47 0.23 -3.44 10.02
C PRO A 47 -0.50 -2.42 9.14
N VAL A 48 -1.75 -2.67 8.80
CA VAL A 48 -2.55 -1.77 7.98
C VAL A 48 -2.98 -0.55 8.80
N ARG A 49 -2.92 0.64 8.20
CA ARG A 49 -3.19 1.90 8.89
C ARG A 49 -4.14 2.83 8.14
N SER A 50 -4.54 3.88 8.85
CA SER A 50 -5.49 4.87 8.35
C SER A 50 -4.89 5.69 7.20
N ALA A 51 -5.73 5.92 6.20
CA ALA A 51 -5.48 6.80 5.08
C ALA A 51 -5.37 8.28 5.52
N ARG A 52 -4.76 9.09 4.65
CA ARG A 52 -4.55 10.54 4.74
C ARG A 52 -4.88 11.16 3.39
N THR A 53 -5.14 12.46 3.38
CA THR A 53 -5.42 13.20 2.14
C THR A 53 -4.28 13.15 1.13
N GLY A 54 -3.02 13.06 1.59
CA GLY A 54 -1.85 12.88 0.72
C GLY A 54 -1.90 11.60 -0.12
N ASP A 55 -2.58 10.55 0.36
CA ASP A 55 -2.75 9.31 -0.40
C ASP A 55 -3.50 9.54 -1.73
N PHE A 56 -4.35 10.57 -1.82
CA PHE A 56 -5.24 10.74 -2.97
C PHE A 56 -4.45 11.16 -4.22
N GLU A 57 -3.53 12.11 -4.06
CA GLU A 57 -2.64 12.55 -5.14
C GLU A 57 -1.65 11.47 -5.54
N LEU A 58 -1.18 10.68 -4.57
CA LEU A 58 -0.28 9.58 -4.86
C LEU A 58 -0.97 8.49 -5.69
N LEU A 59 -2.18 8.10 -5.28
CA LEU A 59 -2.91 6.98 -5.88
C LEU A 59 -3.63 7.34 -7.19
N SER A 60 -3.91 8.62 -7.45
CA SER A 60 -4.56 9.05 -8.71
C SER A 60 -3.73 8.72 -9.96
N ASN A 61 -2.41 8.56 -9.81
CA ASN A 61 -1.52 8.13 -10.89
C ASN A 61 -1.68 6.63 -11.26
N LEU A 62 -2.51 5.87 -10.55
CA LEU A 62 -2.67 4.43 -10.71
C LEU A 62 -3.99 4.04 -11.40
N ASN A 63 -4.62 4.96 -12.13
CA ASN A 63 -5.96 4.77 -12.72
C ASN A 63 -7.01 4.53 -11.62
N THR A 64 -7.64 3.36 -11.55
CA THR A 64 -8.63 3.00 -10.50
C THR A 64 -8.06 1.92 -9.56
N PRO A 65 -7.15 2.25 -8.62
CA PRO A 65 -6.50 1.26 -7.78
C PRO A 65 -7.44 0.69 -6.70
N LEU A 66 -7.09 -0.50 -6.18
CA LEU A 66 -7.65 -1.02 -4.94
C LEU A 66 -6.92 -0.42 -3.74
N PHE A 67 -7.61 0.38 -2.94
CA PHE A 67 -6.99 1.05 -1.80
C PHE A 67 -7.35 0.41 -0.47
N GLY A 68 -6.47 -0.50 -0.02
CA GLY A 68 -6.56 -1.10 1.31
C GLY A 68 -6.00 -0.21 2.43
N ASN A 69 -6.83 0.05 3.44
CA ASN A 69 -6.54 0.95 4.57
C ASN A 69 -7.39 0.58 5.82
N SER A 70 -7.05 1.14 6.98
CA SER A 70 -7.79 0.91 8.23
C SER A 70 -8.80 2.02 8.57
N GLY A 71 -9.33 2.71 7.57
CA GLY A 71 -10.19 3.89 7.70
C GLY A 71 -9.41 5.21 7.71
N GLY A 72 -10.01 6.26 8.25
CA GLY A 72 -9.47 7.62 8.26
C GLY A 72 -10.31 8.52 9.16
N ASN A 73 -9.88 9.77 9.37
CA ASN A 73 -10.75 10.73 10.03
C ASN A 73 -11.99 11.03 9.14
N PRO A 74 -13.07 11.60 9.69
CA PRO A 74 -14.31 11.82 8.92
C PRO A 74 -14.12 12.61 7.62
N THR A 75 -13.22 13.61 7.63
CA THR A 75 -12.88 14.40 6.44
C THR A 75 -12.21 13.54 5.37
N VAL A 76 -11.20 12.75 5.73
CA VAL A 76 -10.52 11.81 4.83
C VAL A 76 -11.51 10.80 4.28
N MET A 77 -12.37 10.22 5.13
CA MET A 77 -13.36 9.23 4.67
C MET A 77 -14.37 9.82 3.70
N ARG A 78 -14.80 11.08 3.90
CA ARG A 78 -15.68 11.77 2.95
C ARG A 78 -14.99 11.94 1.60
N LEU A 79 -13.78 12.51 1.62
CA LEU A 79 -13.02 12.76 0.38
C LEU A 79 -12.62 11.48 -0.35
N LEU A 80 -12.37 10.38 0.38
CA LEU A 80 -12.10 9.07 -0.22
C LEU A 80 -13.26 8.55 -1.08
N ASN A 81 -14.50 8.94 -0.78
CA ASN A 81 -15.67 8.54 -1.58
C ASN A 81 -15.82 9.40 -2.86
N GLU A 82 -15.04 10.47 -3.02
CA GLU A 82 -15.09 11.39 -4.16
C GLU A 82 -13.99 11.11 -5.18
N VAL A 83 -13.02 10.25 -4.86
CA VAL A 83 -11.89 9.90 -5.72
C VAL A 83 -12.14 8.60 -6.49
N ASP A 84 -11.57 8.50 -7.70
CA ASP A 84 -11.71 7.33 -8.57
C ASP A 84 -10.78 6.18 -8.13
N MET A 85 -11.14 5.53 -7.03
CA MET A 85 -10.47 4.33 -6.52
C MET A 85 -11.45 3.44 -5.79
N VAL A 86 -11.14 2.14 -5.71
CA VAL A 86 -11.98 1.19 -4.99
C VAL A 86 -11.48 1.06 -3.56
N LEU A 87 -12.26 1.61 -2.63
CA LEU A 87 -11.96 1.56 -1.21
C LEU A 87 -12.25 0.17 -0.64
N VAL A 88 -11.19 -0.56 -0.29
CA VAL A 88 -11.31 -1.86 0.38
C VAL A 88 -10.74 -1.70 1.79
N GLY A 89 -11.50 -1.08 2.70
CA GLY A 89 -11.01 -0.71 4.03
C GLY A 89 -11.57 -1.55 5.16
N ASP A 90 -10.84 -1.61 6.28
CA ASP A 90 -11.28 -2.29 7.52
C ASP A 90 -12.55 -1.66 8.10
N THR A 91 -12.89 -0.43 7.73
CA THR A 91 -14.09 0.25 8.24
C THR A 91 -15.23 0.32 7.22
N ASN A 92 -15.17 -0.43 6.11
CA ASN A 92 -16.20 -0.41 5.07
C ASN A 92 -16.43 -1.82 4.47
N VAL A 93 -16.82 -1.90 3.18
CA VAL A 93 -17.04 -3.15 2.43
C VAL A 93 -15.88 -4.15 2.54
N GLY A 94 -14.66 -3.67 2.81
CA GLY A 94 -13.48 -4.50 2.96
C GLY A 94 -13.31 -5.15 4.33
N ARG A 95 -14.14 -4.89 5.36
CA ARG A 95 -13.92 -5.36 6.75
C ARG A 95 -13.57 -6.85 6.85
N ALA A 96 -14.25 -7.71 6.09
CA ALA A 96 -14.02 -9.15 6.09
C ALA A 96 -12.65 -9.57 5.50
N ALA A 97 -12.01 -8.71 4.72
CA ALA A 97 -10.65 -8.91 4.20
C ALA A 97 -9.56 -8.68 5.25
N TYR A 98 -9.92 -8.20 6.45
CA TYR A 98 -8.97 -7.83 7.49
C TYR A 98 -9.08 -8.72 8.72
N ARG A 99 -7.91 -9.09 9.26
CA ARG A 99 -7.76 -9.87 10.49
C ARG A 99 -6.81 -9.18 11.45
N ARG A 100 -6.87 -9.56 12.73
CA ARG A 100 -5.89 -9.14 13.73
C ARG A 100 -4.97 -10.29 14.07
N SER A 101 -3.68 -10.02 14.17
CA SER A 101 -2.70 -10.96 14.72
C SER A 101 -2.57 -10.78 16.22
N ASP A 102 -2.37 -11.89 16.94
CA ASP A 102 -2.09 -11.90 18.37
C ASP A 102 -0.59 -11.68 18.67
N GLU A 103 0.28 -11.66 17.66
CA GLU A 103 1.71 -11.40 17.81
C GLU A 103 2.01 -9.97 18.27
N ARG A 104 1.08 -9.03 18.01
CA ARG A 104 1.22 -7.61 18.38
C ARG A 104 -0.07 -7.06 18.94
N LYS A 105 0.05 -6.02 19.75
CA LYS A 105 -1.11 -5.28 20.27
C LYS A 105 -1.65 -4.31 19.23
N ALA A 106 -2.95 -4.05 19.31
CA ALA A 106 -3.54 -2.90 18.61
C ALA A 106 -2.83 -1.61 19.07
N PRO A 107 -2.59 -0.65 18.16
CA PRO A 107 -3.08 -0.60 16.78
C PRO A 107 -2.10 -1.18 15.72
N HIS A 108 -1.09 -1.96 16.11
CA HIS A 108 0.00 -2.44 15.23
C HIS A 108 -0.17 -3.89 14.77
N ASN A 109 -1.41 -4.39 14.70
CA ASN A 109 -1.68 -5.81 14.49
C ASN A 109 -2.74 -6.12 13.43
N LEU A 110 -3.19 -5.12 12.67
CA LEU A 110 -4.17 -5.31 11.60
C LEU A 110 -3.48 -5.81 10.33
N LEU A 111 -3.95 -6.92 9.78
CA LEU A 111 -3.39 -7.60 8.61
C LEU A 111 -4.45 -7.82 7.54
N THR A 112 -3.99 -8.00 6.30
CA THR A 112 -4.76 -8.49 5.16
C THR A 112 -3.83 -9.20 4.18
N GLY A 113 -4.35 -9.64 3.03
CA GLY A 113 -3.56 -10.18 1.92
C GLY A 113 -4.14 -9.72 0.57
N THR A 114 -3.38 -9.87 -0.51
CA THR A 114 -3.83 -9.45 -1.84
C THR A 114 -5.09 -10.20 -2.29
N GLY A 115 -5.16 -11.50 -1.99
CA GLY A 115 -6.32 -12.34 -2.35
C GLY A 115 -7.61 -11.87 -1.70
N GLU A 116 -7.57 -11.51 -0.42
CA GLU A 116 -8.71 -10.98 0.32
C GLU A 116 -9.15 -9.61 -0.21
N ILE A 117 -8.19 -8.74 -0.57
CA ILE A 117 -8.47 -7.45 -1.17
C ILE A 117 -9.11 -7.60 -2.56
N TYR A 118 -8.61 -8.53 -3.39
CA TYR A 118 -9.19 -8.81 -4.71
C TYR A 118 -10.60 -9.38 -4.60
N ALA A 119 -10.83 -10.30 -3.66
CA ALA A 119 -12.16 -10.86 -3.41
C ALA A 119 -13.16 -9.79 -2.97
N ALA A 120 -12.75 -8.87 -2.07
CA ALA A 120 -13.62 -7.79 -1.59
C ALA A 120 -13.87 -6.69 -2.66
N ALA A 121 -12.95 -6.53 -3.62
CA ALA A 121 -13.13 -5.63 -4.74
C ALA A 121 -14.19 -6.10 -5.74
N ASP A 122 -14.40 -7.42 -5.85
CA ASP A 122 -15.38 -8.03 -6.76
C ASP A 122 -15.19 -7.57 -8.22
N GLY A 123 -13.94 -7.64 -8.71
CA GLY A 123 -13.58 -7.27 -10.07
C GLY A 123 -13.57 -5.76 -10.37
N ARG A 124 -13.93 -4.91 -9.41
CA ARG A 124 -13.88 -3.45 -9.56
C ARG A 124 -12.45 -2.97 -9.37
N CYS A 125 -11.68 -2.88 -10.44
CA CYS A 125 -10.35 -2.25 -10.45
C CYS A 125 -9.94 -1.85 -11.87
N GLY A 126 -9.06 -0.86 -11.96
CA GLY A 126 -8.36 -0.50 -13.18
C GLY A 126 -7.00 -1.19 -13.29
N THR A 127 -6.46 -1.22 -14.51
CA THR A 127 -5.04 -1.55 -14.73
C THR A 127 -4.21 -0.28 -14.54
N PRO A 128 -3.14 -0.31 -13.72
CA PRO A 128 -2.28 0.86 -13.53
C PRO A 128 -1.46 1.13 -14.81
N PRO A 129 -1.14 2.39 -15.13
CA PRO A 129 -0.17 2.70 -16.18
C PRO A 129 1.24 2.27 -15.75
N GLN A 130 2.15 2.20 -16.72
CA GLN A 130 3.57 1.98 -16.43
C GLN A 130 4.13 3.17 -15.64
N MET A 131 4.63 2.90 -14.43
CA MET A 131 5.19 3.94 -13.55
C MET A 131 6.66 4.26 -13.86
N PHE A 132 7.44 3.23 -14.22
CA PHE A 132 8.88 3.36 -14.46
C PHE A 132 9.24 2.77 -15.81
N SER A 133 10.15 3.43 -16.51
CA SER A 133 10.83 2.85 -17.67
C SER A 133 12.03 2.04 -17.18
N TYR A 134 12.13 0.81 -17.69
CA TYR A 134 13.27 -0.05 -17.42
C TYR A 134 14.12 -0.18 -18.69
N ARG A 135 15.43 -0.31 -18.50
CA ARG A 135 16.38 -0.60 -19.58
C ARG A 135 16.07 -1.99 -20.18
N ASP A 136 16.16 -2.13 -21.49
CA ASP A 136 16.12 -3.45 -22.13
C ASP A 136 17.34 -4.29 -21.77
N ALA A 137 17.21 -5.63 -21.76
CA ALA A 137 18.33 -6.51 -21.42
C ALA A 137 19.60 -6.24 -22.26
N ASN A 138 19.43 -5.89 -23.53
CA ASN A 138 20.50 -5.70 -24.52
C ASN A 138 20.98 -4.24 -24.68
N GLU A 139 20.36 -3.28 -24.00
CA GLU A 139 20.74 -1.86 -24.14
C GLU A 139 22.04 -1.58 -23.35
N SER A 140 22.95 -0.75 -23.87
CA SER A 140 24.19 -0.46 -23.12
C SER A 140 23.90 0.22 -21.77
N LEU A 141 24.70 -0.08 -20.74
CA LEU A 141 24.62 0.67 -19.48
C LEU A 141 24.96 2.15 -19.73
N PRO A 142 24.29 3.09 -19.03
CA PRO A 142 24.70 4.49 -19.04
C PRO A 142 26.17 4.62 -18.63
N SER A 143 26.91 5.56 -19.22
CA SER A 143 28.32 5.80 -18.89
C SER A 143 28.54 6.19 -17.42
N SER A 144 27.50 6.68 -16.74
CA SER A 144 27.48 6.99 -15.31
C SER A 144 27.24 5.79 -14.40
N ALA A 145 26.92 4.60 -14.93
CA ALA A 145 26.62 3.42 -14.14
C ALA A 145 27.85 2.97 -13.32
N GLN A 146 27.65 2.74 -12.03
CA GLN A 146 28.67 2.23 -11.11
C GLN A 146 28.24 0.84 -10.62
N PRO A 147 29.14 -0.16 -10.59
CA PRO A 147 28.84 -1.46 -10.03
C PRO A 147 28.58 -1.34 -8.52
N THR A 148 27.50 -1.96 -8.06
CA THR A 148 27.23 -2.07 -6.62
C THR A 148 27.93 -3.31 -6.07
N ILE A 149 28.72 -3.16 -5.01
CA ILE A 149 29.24 -4.29 -4.24
C ILE A 149 28.11 -4.72 -3.29
N ALA A 150 27.64 -5.96 -3.41
CA ALA A 150 26.72 -6.53 -2.44
C ALA A 150 27.42 -6.60 -1.08
N ILE A 151 26.82 -5.98 -0.05
CA ILE A 151 27.29 -6.01 1.34
C ILE A 151 26.76 -7.28 2.01
#